data_AF-A0A8S3JZG6-F1
#
_entry.id   AF-A0A8S3JZG6-F1
#
_cell.length_a   1.000
_cell.length_b   1.000
_cell.length_c   1.000
_cell.angle_alpha   90.00
_cell.angle_beta   90.00
_cell.angle_gamma   90.00
#
_symmetry.space_group_name_H-M   'P 1'
#
loop_
_entity.id
_entity.type
_entity.pdbx_description
1 polymer ?
#
loop_
_entity_poly.entity_id
_entity_poly.type
_entity_poly.pdbx_seq_one_letter_code
_entity_poly.pdbx_strand_id
1 'polypeptide(L)' 'MHPDLATTYNNIGAVYDAMEDQHRALLYYKKALAIQEQILPSDHPDFSATYNNIAIA' A
#
# COMPACT_ATOMS: atom_id res chain seq x y z
N MET A 1 15.19 8.39 -0.19
CA MET A 1 14.44 7.29 0.45
C MET A 1 13.18 7.91 1.03
N HIS A 2 11.98 7.46 0.64
CA HIS A 2 10.69 8.08 1.04
C HIS A 2 9.75 7.05 1.69
N PRO A 3 10.12 6.44 2.84
CA PRO A 3 9.24 5.52 3.55
C PRO A 3 7.89 6.17 3.90
N ASP A 4 7.90 7.47 4.24
CA ASP A 4 6.69 8.24 4.53
C ASP A 4 5.72 8.31 3.34
N LEU A 5 6.24 8.26 2.10
CA LEU A 5 5.43 8.27 0.88
C LEU A 5 4.71 6.94 0.67
N ALA A 6 5.34 5.80 1.01
CA ALA A 6 4.69 4.50 0.98
C ALA A 6 3.52 4.44 1.98
N THR A 7 3.74 4.90 3.21
CA THR A 7 2.69 5.00 4.23
C THR A 7 1.55 5.90 3.78
N THR A 8 1.87 7.05 3.17
CA THR A 8 0.86 7.98 2.65
C THR A 8 -0.01 7.31 1.58
N TYR A 9 0.59 6.60 0.61
CA TYR A 9 -0.18 5.89 -0.41
C TYR A 9 -1.01 4.74 0.17
N ASN A 10 -0.50 4.02 1.17
CA ASN A 10 -1.27 2.99 1.85
C ASN A 10 -2.53 3.59 2.51
N ASN A 11 -2.41 4.73 3.18
CA ASN A 11 -3.54 5.41 3.80
C ASN A 11 -4.56 5.93 2.76
N ILE A 12 -4.09 6.43 1.62
CA ILE A 12 -4.98 6.84 0.51
C ILE A 12 -5.74 5.62 -0.03
N GLY A 13 -5.07 4.47 -0.18
CA GLY A 13 -5.72 3.21 -0.55
C GLY A 13 -6.85 2.85 0.42
N ALA A 14 -6.60 2.94 1.72
CA ALA A 14 -7.59 2.65 2.77
C ALA A 14 -8.80 3.60 2.75
N VAL A 15 -8.59 4.88 2.41
CA VAL A 15 -9.70 5.82 2.24
C VAL A 15 -10.59 5.41 1.06
N TYR A 16 -10.01 5.02 -0.07
CA TYR A 16 -10.81 4.58 -1.22
C TYR A 16 -11.48 3.22 -0.99
N ASP A 17 -10.84 2.32 -0.26
CA ASP A 17 -11.43 1.04 0.16
C ASP A 17 -12.68 1.28 1.02
N ALA A 18 -12.58 2.20 1.98
CA ALA A 18 -13.72 2.63 2.80
C ALA A 18 -14.83 3.36 2.00
N MET A 19 -14.52 3.83 0.79
CA MET A 19 -15.50 4.39 -0.16
C MET A 19 -16.05 3.36 -1.15
N GLU A 20 -15.72 2.07 -0.97
CA GLU A 20 -16.03 0.98 -1.91
C GLU A 20 -15.48 1.19 -3.33
N ASP A 21 -14.51 2.10 -3.51
CA ASP A 21 -13.79 2.32 -4.76
C ASP A 21 -12.55 1.42 -4.82
N GLN A 22 -12.81 0.13 -5.04
CA GLN A 22 -11.78 -0.93 -5.10
C GLN A 22 -10.69 -0.64 -6.14
N HIS A 23 -11.05 -0.04 -7.28
CA HIS A 23 -10.10 0.27 -8.34
C HIS A 23 -9.06 1.30 -7.88
N ARG A 24 -9.50 2.38 -7.21
CA ARG A 24 -8.58 3.37 -6.67
C ARG A 24 -7.84 2.83 -5.45
N ALA A 25 -8.49 2.08 -4.57
CA ALA A 25 -7.84 1.44 -3.43
C ALA A 25 -6.62 0.62 -3.88
N LEU A 26 -6.85 -0.30 -4.82
CA LEU A 26 -5.81 -1.17 -5.38
C LEU A 26 -4.68 -0.39 -6.06
N LEU A 27 -5.01 0.70 -6.78
CA LEU A 27 -4.02 1.56 -7.42
C LEU A 27 -3.04 2.13 -6.38
N TYR A 28 -3.56 2.63 -5.26
CA TYR A 28 -2.74 3.28 -4.24
C TYR A 28 -1.98 2.27 -3.38
N TYR A 29 -2.57 1.12 -3.03
CA TYR A 29 -1.84 0.05 -2.37
C TYR A 29 -0.67 -0.48 -3.22
N LYS A 30 -0.84 -0.62 -4.53
CA LYS A 30 0.26 -1.00 -5.45
C LYS A 30 1.35 0.06 -5.53
N LYS A 31 1.00 1.35 -5.48
CA LYS A 31 2.00 2.44 -5.40
C LYS A 31 2.81 2.38 -4.11
N ALA A 32 2.16 2.08 -2.97
CA ALA A 32 2.85 1.87 -1.71
C ALA A 32 3.82 0.68 -1.79
N LEU A 33 3.34 -0.45 -2.34
CA LEU A 33 4.14 -1.66 -2.52
C LEU A 33 5.39 -1.41 -3.38
N ALA A 34 5.24 -0.75 -4.54
CA ALA A 34 6.36 -0.46 -5.43
C ALA A 34 7.46 0.41 -4.79
N ILE A 35 7.10 1.26 -3.81
CA ILE A 35 8.09 2.04 -3.04
C ILE A 35 8.74 1.17 -1.97
N GLN A 36 7.97 0.34 -1.26
CA GLN A 36 8.48 -0.60 -0.27
C GLN A 36 9.51 -1.56 -0.90
N GLU A 37 9.21 -2.14 -2.06
CA GLU A 37 10.12 -3.03 -2.82
C GLU A 37 11.46 -2.38 -3.19
N GLN A 38 11.50 -1.05 -3.34
CA GLN A 38 12.73 -0.32 -3.67
C GLN A 38 13.60 0.01 -2.46
N ILE A 39 13.03 0.05 -1.26
CA ILE A 39 13.71 0.58 -0.06
C ILE A 39 13.85 -0.42 1.07
N LEU A 40 13.06 -1.51 1.07
CA LEU A 40 13.02 -2.50 2.15
C LEU A 40 13.54 -3.86 1.68
N PRO A 41 14.25 -4.60 2.55
CA PRO A 41 14.52 -6.02 2.33
C PRO A 41 13.21 -6.82 2.24
N SER A 42 13.20 -7.89 1.45
CA SER A 42 12.00 -8.66 1.11
C SER A 42 11.24 -9.30 2.30
N ASP A 43 11.86 -9.37 3.48
CA ASP A 43 11.30 -9.91 4.72
C ASP A 43 10.73 -8.84 5.66
N HIS A 44 10.68 -7.58 5.22
CA HIS A 44 10.21 -6.48 6.06
C HIS A 44 8.71 -6.58 6.40
N PRO A 45 8.30 -6.36 7.67
CA PRO A 45 6.91 -6.50 8.11
C PRO A 45 5.91 -5.59 7.36
N ASP A 46 6.35 -4.43 6.88
CA ASP A 46 5.50 -3.49 6.14
C ASP A 46 4.88 -4.08 4.86
N PHE A 47 5.52 -5.09 4.25
CA PHE A 47 4.93 -5.82 3.13
C PHE A 47 3.65 -6.55 3.53
N SER A 48 3.60 -7.11 4.74
CA SER A 48 2.45 -7.88 5.22
C SER A 48 1.19 -7.02 5.28
N ALA A 49 1.31 -5.78 5.77
CA ALA A 49 0.20 -4.85 5.84
C ALA A 49 -0.30 -4.46 4.44
N THR A 50 0.61 -4.12 3.52
CA THR A 50 0.25 -3.73 2.16
C THR A 50 -0.37 -4.89 1.38
N TYR A 51 0.17 -6.11 1.49
CA TYR A 51 -0.41 -7.29 0.84
C TYR A 51 -1.79 -7.65 1.40
N ASN A 52 -1.98 -7.54 2.72
CA ASN A 52 -3.29 -7.76 3.34
C ASN A 52 -4.33 -6.77 2.78
N ASN A 53 -3.96 -5.50 2.67
CA ASN A 53 -4.83 -4.47 2.11
C ASN A 53 -5.16 -4.72 0.63
N ILE A 54 -4.19 -5.17 -0.17
CA ILE A 54 -4.42 -5.56 -1.58
C ILE A 54 -5.35 -6.78 -1.70
N ALA A 55 -5.29 -7.72 -0.75
CA ALA A 55 -6.12 -8.93 -0.80
C ALA A 55 -7.60 -8.66 -0.44
N ILE A 56 -7.86 -7.59 0.32
CA ILE A 56 -9.21 -7.21 0.78
C ILE A 56 -9.88 -6.21 -0.19
N ALA A 57 -9.09 -5.32 -0.80
CA ALA A 57 -9.52 -4.31 -1.76
C ALA A 57 -10.01 -4.88 -3.08
#